data_AF-A0A936EJJ7-F1
#
_entry.id   AF-A0A936EJJ7-F1
#
_cell.length_a   1.000
_cell.length_b   1.000
_cell.length_c   1.000
_cell.angle_alpha   90.00
_cell.angle_beta   90.00
_cell.angle_gamma   90.00
#
_symmetry.space_group_name_H-M   'P 1'
#
loop_
_entity.id
_entity.type
_entity.pdbx_description
1 polymer ?
#
loop_
_entity_poly.entity_id
_entity_poly.type
_entity_poly.pdbx_seq_one_letter_code
_entity_poly.pdbx_strand_id
1 'polypeptide(L)'
;MKIIIAFIFAVAITSCGSSSKPGEKYPDQVRANFINGCAAKLPDGYKKNCECMLEQIEKKYSIAEYTKLEEDMKAGKDVSAFMALADSARQICFPKK
;
A
#
# COMPACT_ATOMS: atom_id res chain seq x y z
N MET A 1 -24.48 -21.81 50.59
CA MET A 1 -24.29 -20.61 49.74
C MET A 1 -22.81 -20.44 49.46
N LYS A 2 -22.38 -20.56 48.20
CA LYS A 2 -21.01 -20.24 47.75
C LYS A 2 -21.15 -19.54 46.41
N ILE A 3 -21.09 -18.21 46.42
CA ILE A 3 -21.15 -17.38 45.21
C ILE A 3 -19.75 -17.39 44.60
N ILE A 4 -19.58 -18.13 43.51
CA ILE A 4 -18.35 -18.12 42.71
C ILE A 4 -18.48 -16.94 41.75
N ILE A 5 -17.79 -15.85 42.06
CA ILE A 5 -17.70 -14.66 41.21
C ILE A 5 -16.75 -15.01 40.06
N ALA A 6 -17.32 -15.42 38.92
CA ALA A 6 -16.59 -15.58 37.67
C ALA A 6 -16.28 -14.17 37.10
N PHE A 7 -15.03 -13.73 37.25
CA PHE A 7 -14.49 -12.55 36.58
C PHE A 7 -14.42 -12.84 35.08
N ILE A 8 -15.46 -12.43 34.35
CA ILE A 8 -15.46 -12.38 32.90
C ILE A 8 -14.59 -11.19 32.49
N PHE A 9 -13.31 -11.46 32.25
CA PHE A 9 -12.41 -10.54 31.55
C PHE A 9 -12.88 -10.46 30.10
N ALA A 10 -13.79 -9.51 29.81
CA ALA A 10 -14.11 -9.11 28.46
C ALA A 10 -12.90 -8.36 27.90
N VAL A 11 -11.96 -9.09 27.30
CA VAL A 11 -10.89 -8.50 26.49
C VAL A 11 -11.56 -7.99 25.22
N ALA A 12 -11.96 -6.71 25.25
CA ALA A 12 -12.30 -5.98 24.04
C ALA A 12 -11.04 -5.92 23.17
N ILE A 13 -10.94 -6.82 22.19
CA ILE A 13 -10.00 -6.69 21.07
C ILE A 13 -10.49 -5.51 20.24
N THR A 14 -10.13 -4.30 20.68
CA THR A 14 -10.20 -3.10 19.86
C THR A 14 -9.12 -3.25 18.80
N SER A 15 -9.43 -4.04 17.76
CA SER A 15 -8.66 -4.12 16.53
C SER A 15 -8.77 -2.76 15.85
N CYS A 16 -7.91 -1.82 16.25
CA CYS A 16 -7.62 -0.63 15.47
C CYS A 16 -6.86 -1.08 14.21
N GLY A 17 -7.60 -1.64 13.25
CA GLY A 17 -7.12 -1.74 11.88
C GLY A 17 -7.01 -0.31 11.36
N SER A 18 -5.80 0.25 11.38
CA SER A 18 -5.49 1.56 10.82
C SER A 18 -5.85 1.56 9.34
N SER A 19 -7.09 1.94 9.06
CA SER A 19 -7.63 2.07 7.71
C SER A 19 -7.13 3.42 7.21
N SER A 20 -5.91 3.46 6.69
CA SER A 20 -5.40 4.68 6.04
C SER A 20 -6.30 5.03 4.86
N LYS A 21 -6.57 6.30 4.63
CA LYS A 21 -7.40 6.75 3.50
C LYS A 21 -6.57 6.93 2.23
N PRO A 22 -7.18 6.88 1.03
CA PRO A 22 -6.52 7.36 -0.18
C PRO A 22 -6.00 8.79 0.02
N GLY A 23 -4.78 9.05 -0.47
CA GLY A 23 -4.08 10.31 -0.29
C GLY A 23 -3.19 10.38 0.96
N GLU A 24 -3.29 9.42 1.89
CA GLU A 24 -2.36 9.30 3.00
C GLU A 24 -1.11 8.53 2.58
N LYS A 25 0.05 8.96 3.09
CA LYS A 25 1.30 8.25 2.87
C LYS A 25 1.25 6.86 3.50
N TYR A 26 1.80 5.88 2.79
CA TYR A 26 1.91 4.53 3.32
C TYR A 26 2.93 4.47 4.45
N PRO A 27 2.90 3.42 5.29
CA PRO A 27 3.94 3.19 6.30
C PRO A 27 5.33 3.18 5.66
N ASP A 28 6.31 3.78 6.35
CA ASP A 28 7.66 3.99 5.80
C ASP A 28 8.31 2.71 5.28
N GLN A 29 8.07 1.57 5.95
CA GLN A 29 8.57 0.27 5.50
C GLN A 29 7.99 -0.14 4.14
N VAL A 30 6.69 0.09 3.91
CA VAL A 30 6.04 -0.21 2.62
C VAL A 30 6.62 0.70 1.54
N ARG A 31 6.78 2.00 1.85
CA ARG A 31 7.34 2.97 0.92
C ARG A 31 8.76 2.58 0.52
N ALA A 32 9.60 2.24 1.49
CA ALA A 32 10.97 1.79 1.26
C ALA A 32 11.01 0.52 0.40
N ASN A 33 10.16 -0.47 0.68
CA ASN A 33 10.08 -1.70 -0.10
C ASN A 33 9.69 -1.44 -1.56
N PHE A 34 8.67 -0.60 -1.79
CA PHE A 34 8.26 -0.23 -3.15
C PHE A 34 9.38 0.48 -3.90
N ILE A 35 9.99 1.51 -3.29
CA ILE A 35 11.06 2.31 -3.92
C ILE A 35 12.26 1.42 -4.25
N ASN A 36 12.67 0.56 -3.31
CA ASN A 36 13.77 -0.37 -3.52
C ASN A 36 13.45 -1.39 -4.62
N GLY A 37 12.24 -1.94 -4.64
CA GLY A 37 11.80 -2.88 -5.67
C GLY A 37 11.74 -2.26 -7.07
N CYS A 38 11.22 -1.02 -7.16
CA CYS A 38 11.18 -0.25 -8.39
C CYS A 38 12.59 0.09 -8.90
N ALA A 39 13.47 0.57 -8.00
CA ALA A 39 14.82 0.99 -8.36
C ALA A 39 15.78 -0.17 -8.62
N ALA A 40 15.49 -1.40 -8.16
CA ALA A 40 16.40 -2.54 -8.20
C ALA A 40 16.91 -2.90 -9.61
N LYS A 41 16.15 -2.57 -10.67
CA LYS A 41 16.50 -2.86 -12.07
C LYS A 41 16.73 -1.61 -12.90
N LEU A 42 16.77 -0.44 -12.27
CA LEU A 42 16.95 0.84 -12.94
C LEU A 42 18.38 1.35 -12.71
N PRO A 43 18.89 2.23 -13.59
CA PRO A 43 20.16 2.90 -13.35
C PRO A 43 20.16 3.70 -12.05
N ASP A 44 21.35 4.04 -11.57
CA ASP A 44 21.48 4.92 -10.41
C ASP A 44 20.83 6.29 -10.68
N GLY A 45 20.17 6.83 -9.66
CA GLY A 45 19.48 8.12 -9.72
C GLY A 45 17.97 8.05 -9.99
N TYR A 46 17.42 6.89 -10.33
CA TYR A 46 15.97 6.73 -10.58
C TYR A 46 15.11 6.55 -9.32
N LYS A 47 15.71 6.57 -8.12
CA LYS A 47 14.97 6.48 -6.85
C LYS A 47 13.88 7.56 -6.74
N LYS A 48 14.16 8.79 -7.14
CA LYS A 48 13.19 9.90 -7.14
C LYS A 48 11.99 9.64 -8.07
N ASN A 49 12.22 8.96 -9.18
CA ASN A 49 11.15 8.59 -10.11
C ASN A 49 10.26 7.48 -9.50
N CYS A 50 10.86 6.52 -8.79
CA CYS A 50 10.13 5.51 -8.04
C CYS A 50 9.34 6.09 -6.85
N GLU A 51 9.89 7.10 -6.17
CA GLU A 51 9.16 7.89 -5.16
C GLU A 51 7.94 8.57 -5.79
N CYS A 52 8.12 9.24 -6.93
CA CYS A 52 7.02 9.85 -7.68
C CYS A 52 5.93 8.83 -8.06
N MET A 53 6.32 7.64 -8.54
CA MET A 53 5.37 6.57 -8.87
C MET A 53 4.52 6.20 -7.65
N LEU A 54 5.17 5.99 -6.51
CA LEU A 54 4.47 5.63 -5.28
C LEU A 54 3.50 6.73 -4.85
N GLU A 55 3.89 8.00 -4.95
CA GLU A 55 3.00 9.12 -4.64
C GLU A 55 1.76 9.17 -5.53
N GLN A 56 1.84 8.74 -6.81
CA GLN A 56 0.65 8.64 -7.67
C GLN A 56 -0.28 7.52 -7.23
N ILE A 57 0.27 6.41 -6.73
CA ILE A 57 -0.50 5.28 -6.18
C ILE A 57 -1.15 5.69 -4.85
N GLU A 58 -0.39 6.28 -3.93
CA GLU A 58 -0.88 6.76 -2.62
C GLU A 58 -2.05 7.73 -2.77
N LYS A 59 -2.04 8.60 -3.79
CA LYS A 59 -3.15 9.52 -4.09
C LYS A 59 -4.46 8.82 -4.45
N LYS A 60 -4.39 7.63 -5.05
CA LYS A 60 -5.56 6.93 -5.60
C LYS A 60 -6.05 5.82 -4.69
N TYR A 61 -5.13 5.14 -4.00
CA TYR A 61 -5.40 3.94 -3.23
C TYR A 61 -4.88 4.09 -1.81
N SER A 62 -5.70 3.72 -0.84
CA SER A 62 -5.25 3.42 0.52
C SER A 62 -4.28 2.24 0.54
N ILE A 63 -3.57 2.05 1.65
CA ILE A 63 -2.71 0.87 1.82
C ILE A 63 -3.50 -0.44 1.73
N ALA A 64 -4.74 -0.45 2.22
CA ALA A 64 -5.59 -1.64 2.21
C ALA A 64 -6.03 -1.99 0.78
N GLU A 65 -6.39 -0.98 -0.02
CA GLU A 65 -6.69 -1.17 -1.44
C GLU A 65 -5.46 -1.60 -2.23
N TYR A 66 -4.29 -1.00 -1.96
CA TYR A 66 -3.04 -1.39 -2.60
C TYR A 66 -2.65 -2.84 -2.26
N THR A 67 -2.74 -3.24 -0.99
CA THR A 67 -2.50 -4.63 -0.56
C THR A 67 -3.44 -5.60 -1.29
N LYS A 68 -4.73 -5.25 -1.38
CA LYS A 68 -5.70 -6.05 -2.11
C LYS A 68 -5.38 -6.15 -3.60
N LEU A 69 -4.94 -5.06 -4.23
CA LEU A 69 -4.48 -5.08 -5.63
C LEU A 69 -3.29 -6.03 -5.81
N GLU A 70 -2.34 -6.07 -4.87
CA GLU A 70 -1.23 -7.03 -4.91
C GLU A 70 -1.69 -8.49 -4.82
N GLU A 71 -2.70 -8.78 -4.00
CA GLU A 71 -3.32 -10.10 -3.93
C GLU A 71 -4.09 -10.46 -5.20
N ASP A 72 -4.88 -9.52 -5.72
CA ASP A 72 -5.67 -9.69 -6.94
C ASP A 72 -4.76 -9.92 -8.16
N MET A 73 -3.62 -9.22 -8.24
CA MET A 73 -2.57 -9.48 -9.24
C MET A 73 -2.01 -10.91 -9.14
N LYS A 74 -1.66 -11.36 -7.93
CA LYS A 74 -1.13 -12.73 -7.71
C LYS A 74 -2.16 -13.80 -8.05
N ALA A 75 -3.45 -13.51 -7.82
CA ALA A 75 -4.57 -14.38 -8.14
C ALA A 75 -4.98 -14.33 -9.62
N GLY A 76 -4.33 -13.49 -10.45
CA GLY A 76 -4.66 -13.34 -11.87
C GLY A 76 -6.02 -12.68 -12.12
N LYS A 77 -6.54 -11.91 -11.16
CA LYS A 77 -7.78 -11.14 -11.32
C LYS A 77 -7.55 -9.88 -12.15
N ASP A 78 -8.64 -9.30 -12.63
CA ASP A 78 -8.60 -8.06 -13.37
C ASP A 78 -8.12 -6.90 -12.49
N VAL A 79 -7.02 -6.29 -12.91
CA VAL A 79 -6.40 -5.10 -12.32
C VAL A 79 -6.14 -4.02 -13.37
N SER A 80 -6.87 -4.06 -14.48
CA SER A 80 -6.70 -3.15 -15.63
C SER A 80 -6.70 -1.67 -15.23
N ALA A 81 -7.58 -1.27 -14.30
CA ALA A 81 -7.63 0.10 -13.79
C ALA A 81 -6.34 0.52 -13.07
N PHE A 82 -5.74 -0.39 -12.30
CA PHE A 82 -4.46 -0.15 -11.65
C PHE A 82 -3.32 -0.07 -12.66
N MET A 83 -3.31 -0.96 -13.66
CA MET A 83 -2.30 -0.93 -14.73
C MET A 83 -2.36 0.37 -15.53
N ALA A 84 -3.56 0.85 -15.86
CA ALA A 84 -3.73 2.15 -16.53
C ALA A 84 -3.22 3.33 -15.68
N LEU A 85 -3.44 3.29 -14.35
CA LEU A 85 -2.84 4.27 -13.45
C LEU A 85 -1.32 4.17 -13.46
N ALA A 86 -0.76 2.96 -13.36
CA ALA A 86 0.68 2.73 -13.34
C ALA A 86 1.35 3.22 -14.64
N ASP A 87 0.72 3.01 -15.79
CA ASP A 87 1.19 3.51 -17.08
C ASP A 87 1.16 5.04 -17.15
N SER A 88 0.07 5.67 -16.70
CA SER A 88 -0.04 7.13 -16.62
C SER A 88 1.01 7.72 -15.67
N ALA A 89 1.14 7.14 -14.47
CA ALA A 89 2.14 7.52 -13.48
C ALA A 89 3.55 7.39 -14.04
N ARG A 90 3.84 6.33 -14.80
CA ARG A 90 5.14 6.14 -15.45
C ARG A 90 5.45 7.28 -16.42
N GLN A 91 4.51 7.72 -17.23
CA GLN A 91 4.73 8.84 -18.16
C GLN A 91 5.04 10.15 -17.43
N ILE A 92 4.39 10.39 -16.29
CA ILE A 92 4.61 11.57 -15.45
C ILE A 92 5.97 11.49 -14.75
N CYS A 93 6.28 10.34 -14.15
CA CYS A 93 7.41 10.17 -13.26
C CYS A 93 8.70 9.79 -14.00
N PHE A 94 8.63 9.28 -15.22
CA PHE A 94 9.78 8.95 -16.08
C PHE A 94 9.66 9.71 -17.40
N PRO A 95 9.73 11.05 -17.38
CA PRO A 95 9.65 11.83 -18.60
C PRO A 95 10.82 11.46 -19.52
N LYS A 96 10.53 11.31 -20.82
CA LYS A 96 11.58 11.16 -21.83
C LYS A 96 12.39 12.45 -21.86
N LYS A 97 13.72 12.33 -21.84
CA LYS A 97 14.62 13.45 -22.09
C LYS A 97 14.62 13.81 -23.57
#